data_AF-A0A317YMT7-F1
#
_entry.id   AF-A0A317YMT7-F1
#
_cell.length_a   1.000
_cell.length_b   1.000
_cell.length_c   1.000
_cell.angle_alpha   90.00
_cell.angle_beta   90.00
_cell.angle_gamma   90.00
#
_symmetry.space_group_name_H-M   'P 1'
#
loop_
_entity.id
_entity.type
_entity.pdbx_description
1 polymer ?
#
loop_
_entity_poly.entity_id
_entity_poly.type
_entity_poly.pdbx_seq_one_letter_code
_entity_poly.pdbx_strand_id
1 'polypeptide(L)'
;RQVLGLFSDKNMPLAIDASKDEPSLADMQQSALSKLERNKKGFFLMVEGASIDKSAHSNDITGVMSEMEGFEKAFDDAIQYAKKHKDTLVVATADHSTGRLV
;
A
#
# COMPACT_ATOMS: atom_id res chain seq x y z
N ARG A 1 -14.01 12.36 -11.39
CA ARG A 1 -14.83 11.16 -11.67
C ARG A 1 -14.40 10.08 -10.69
N GLN A 2 -15.34 9.37 -10.08
CA GLN A 2 -15.08 8.25 -9.17
C GLN A 2 -14.47 7.07 -9.95
N VAL A 3 -13.71 6.22 -9.27
CA VAL A 3 -13.03 5.06 -9.86
C VAL A 3 -13.19 3.87 -8.92
N LEU A 4 -13.38 2.69 -9.51
CA LEU A 4 -13.31 1.38 -8.85
C LEU A 4 -12.28 0.56 -9.63
N GLY A 5 -11.24 0.09 -8.94
CA GLY A 5 -10.22 -0.80 -9.49
C GLY A 5 -10.27 -2.14 -8.77
N LEU A 6 -10.54 -3.22 -9.50
CA LEU A 6 -10.54 -4.60 -9.01
C LEU A 6 -9.61 -5.39 -9.92
N PHE A 7 -8.42 -5.74 -9.42
CA PHE A 7 -7.33 -6.28 -10.23
C PHE A 7 -7.17 -7.80 -10.13
N SER A 8 -7.90 -8.45 -9.22
CA SER A 8 -7.93 -9.90 -9.04
C SER A 8 -9.33 -10.34 -8.61
N ASP A 9 -9.71 -11.58 -8.92
CA ASP A 9 -10.98 -12.20 -8.48
C ASP A 9 -11.08 -12.33 -6.96
N LYS A 10 -9.93 -12.43 -6.28
CA LYS A 10 -9.81 -12.51 -4.82
C LYS A 10 -8.71 -11.58 -4.32
N ASN A 11 -7.64 -12.14 -3.76
CA ASN A 11 -6.46 -11.41 -3.36
C ASN A 11 -5.60 -11.16 -4.60
N MET A 12 -5.00 -9.97 -4.66
CA MET A 12 -3.84 -9.76 -5.53
C MET A 12 -2.73 -10.76 -5.14
N PRO A 13 -1.88 -11.18 -6.10
CA PRO A 13 -0.72 -12.02 -5.82
C PRO A 13 0.20 -11.37 -4.80
N LEU A 14 1.04 -12.18 -4.17
CA LEU A 14 2.11 -11.65 -3.33
C LEU A 14 3.07 -10.81 -4.18
N ALA A 15 3.71 -9.81 -3.59
CA ALA A 15 4.62 -8.90 -4.27
C ALA A 15 5.75 -9.65 -5.03
N ILE A 16 6.21 -10.77 -4.48
CA ILE A 16 7.24 -11.62 -5.11
C ILE A 16 6.73 -12.43 -6.31
N ASP A 17 5.44 -12.72 -6.35
CA ASP A 17 4.78 -13.53 -7.39
C ASP A 17 4.04 -12.67 -8.43
N ALA A 18 3.91 -11.36 -8.16
CA ALA A 18 3.15 -10.44 -9.00
C ALA A 18 3.80 -10.28 -10.39
N SER A 19 2.98 -10.36 -11.42
CA SER A 19 3.42 -10.05 -12.79
C SER A 19 3.59 -8.54 -12.96
N LYS A 20 4.34 -8.12 -13.99
CA LYS A 20 4.52 -6.69 -14.32
C LYS A 20 3.24 -6.00 -14.81
N ASP A 21 2.21 -6.77 -15.16
CA ASP A 21 0.94 -6.25 -15.64
C ASP A 21 -0.02 -5.91 -14.49
N GLU A 22 0.30 -6.34 -13.26
CA GLU A 22 -0.47 -5.99 -12.06
C GLU A 22 0.06 -4.69 -11.43
N PRO A 23 -0.84 -3.79 -10.99
CA PRO A 23 -0.41 -2.57 -10.34
C PRO A 23 0.17 -2.87 -8.96
N SER A 24 1.31 -2.28 -8.62
CA SER A 24 1.82 -2.34 -7.26
C SER A 24 0.96 -1.51 -6.29
N LEU A 25 1.15 -1.70 -4.98
CA LEU A 25 0.53 -0.87 -3.95
C LEU A 25 0.84 0.63 -4.17
N ALA A 26 2.08 0.94 -4.54
CA ALA A 26 2.51 2.30 -4.87
C ALA A 26 1.79 2.85 -6.10
N ASP A 27 1.63 2.06 -7.17
CA ASP A 27 0.91 2.49 -8.38
C ASP A 27 -0.55 2.83 -8.07
N MET A 28 -1.21 1.99 -7.26
CA MET A 28 -2.59 2.23 -6.80
C MET A 28 -2.68 3.50 -5.96
N GLN A 29 -1.75 3.70 -5.02
CA GLN A 29 -1.69 4.91 -4.19
C GLN A 29 -1.48 6.17 -5.05
N GLN A 30 -0.53 6.17 -5.97
CA GLN A 30 -0.27 7.31 -6.85
C GLN A 30 -1.48 7.65 -7.71
N SER A 31 -2.15 6.63 -8.25
CA SER A 31 -3.41 6.80 -8.99
C SER A 31 -4.51 7.42 -8.12
N ALA A 32 -4.65 6.99 -6.87
CA ALA A 32 -5.60 7.55 -5.91
C ALA A 32 -5.27 9.02 -5.58
N LEU A 33 -4.02 9.31 -5.23
CA LEU A 33 -3.53 10.66 -4.92
C LEU A 33 -3.81 11.63 -6.08
N SER A 34 -3.49 11.24 -7.32
CA SER A 34 -3.69 12.07 -8.53
C SER A 34 -5.15 12.52 -8.77
N LYS A 35 -6.10 11.81 -8.15
CA LYS A 35 -7.54 12.09 -8.23
C LYS A 35 -8.00 12.87 -7.00
N LEU A 36 -7.60 12.42 -5.81
CA LEU A 36 -8.03 12.99 -4.54
C LEU A 36 -7.47 14.40 -4.33
N GLU A 37 -6.25 14.68 -4.78
CA GLU A 37 -5.61 16.01 -4.64
C GLU A 37 -6.38 17.14 -5.36
N ARG A 38 -7.26 16.78 -6.31
CA ARG A 38 -8.08 17.74 -7.05
C ARG A 38 -9.19 18.33 -6.16
N ASN A 39 -9.52 17.69 -5.04
CA ASN A 39 -10.50 18.21 -4.09
C ASN A 39 -9.90 19.31 -3.22
N LYS A 40 -10.37 20.54 -3.40
CA LYS A 40 -9.89 21.71 -2.63
C LYS A 40 -10.28 21.69 -1.15
N LYS A 41 -11.18 20.80 -0.73
CA LYS A 41 -11.55 20.62 0.69
C LYS A 41 -10.67 19.60 1.42
N GLY A 42 -9.65 19.05 0.75
CA GLY A 42 -8.82 17.97 1.28
C GLY A 42 -9.42 16.58 1.02
N PHE A 43 -8.75 15.55 1.53
CA PHE A 43 -9.17 14.16 1.37
C PHE A 43 -8.67 13.30 2.54
N PHE A 44 -9.26 12.11 2.65
CA PHE A 44 -8.75 11.02 3.46
C PHE A 44 -8.40 9.87 2.53
N LEU A 45 -7.26 9.23 2.76
CA LEU A 45 -6.80 8.07 2.00
C LEU A 45 -6.22 7.05 2.99
N MET A 46 -6.66 5.81 2.87
CA MET A 46 -6.11 4.65 3.58
C MET A 46 -5.45 3.74 2.55
N VAL A 47 -4.23 3.32 2.83
CA VAL A 47 -3.44 2.39 2.00
C VAL A 47 -2.98 1.27 2.90
N GLU A 48 -3.21 0.02 2.49
CA GLU A 48 -3.02 -1.15 3.33
C GLU A 48 -2.12 -2.18 2.64
N GLY A 49 -1.01 -2.55 3.28
CA GLY A 49 -0.13 -3.65 2.89
C GLY A 49 -0.60 -4.99 3.46
N ALA A 50 -1.82 -5.42 3.15
CA ALA A 50 -2.48 -6.55 3.83
C ALA A 50 -1.78 -7.91 3.67
N SER A 51 -1.00 -8.10 2.61
CA SER A 51 -0.35 -9.39 2.33
C SER A 51 0.87 -9.67 3.22
N ILE A 52 1.38 -8.66 3.96
CA ILE A 52 2.39 -8.86 5.02
C ILE A 52 1.88 -9.90 6.04
N ASP A 53 0.63 -9.75 6.48
CA ASP A 53 -0.02 -10.66 7.42
C ASP A 53 -0.18 -12.08 6.85
N LYS A 54 -0.59 -12.19 5.58
CA LYS A 54 -0.78 -13.50 4.91
C LYS A 54 0.52 -14.28 4.81
N SER A 55 1.61 -13.60 4.45
CA SER A 55 2.95 -14.20 4.40
C SER A 55 3.41 -14.59 5.81
N ALA A 56 3.15 -13.75 6.81
CA ALA A 56 3.50 -14.04 8.20
C ALA A 56 2.72 -15.23 8.79
N HIS A 57 1.43 -15.38 8.46
CA HIS A 57 0.63 -16.55 8.83
C HIS A 57 1.19 -17.86 8.27
N SER A 58 1.85 -17.79 7.12
CA SER A 58 2.49 -18.92 6.46
C SER A 58 3.93 -19.15 6.95
N ASN A 59 4.42 -18.33 7.90
CA ASN A 59 5.82 -18.28 8.33
C ASN A 59 6.81 -18.11 7.16
N ASP A 60 6.39 -17.44 6.09
CA ASP A 60 7.23 -17.16 4.94
C ASP A 60 7.90 -15.79 5.10
N ILE A 61 9.12 -15.80 5.65
CA ILE A 61 9.90 -14.57 5.86
C ILE A 61 10.25 -13.88 4.53
N THR A 62 10.42 -14.63 3.44
CA THR A 62 10.73 -14.07 2.13
C THR A 62 9.51 -13.33 1.59
N GLY A 63 8.33 -13.92 1.71
CA GLY A 63 7.06 -13.27 1.40
C GLY A 63 6.83 -12.02 2.26
N VAL A 64 7.07 -12.09 3.58
CA VAL A 64 6.93 -10.94 4.48
C VAL A 64 7.83 -9.78 4.06
N MET A 65 9.11 -10.05 3.82
CA MET A 65 10.07 -9.00 3.45
C MET A 65 9.76 -8.39 2.09
N SER A 66 9.30 -9.19 1.12
CA SER A 66 8.88 -8.69 -0.18
C SER A 66 7.65 -7.78 -0.09
N GLU A 67 6.66 -8.16 0.73
CA GLU A 67 5.47 -7.33 0.99
C GLU A 67 5.82 -6.04 1.75
N MET A 68 6.72 -6.13 2.73
CA MET A 68 7.24 -4.96 3.45
C MET A 68 7.96 -3.98 2.52
N GLU A 69 8.75 -4.47 1.56
CA GLU A 69 9.39 -3.62 0.54
C GLU A 69 8.33 -2.90 -0.34
N GLY A 70 7.25 -3.60 -0.69
CA GLY A 70 6.12 -3.01 -1.41
C GLY A 70 5.43 -1.90 -0.61
N PHE A 71 5.21 -2.12 0.69
CA PHE A 71 4.66 -1.12 1.61
C PHE A 71 5.60 0.05 1.83
N GLU A 72 6.91 -0.19 1.99
CA GLU A 72 7.94 0.85 2.13
C GLU A 72 7.91 1.83 0.96
N LYS A 73 7.82 1.33 -0.28
CA LYS A 73 7.72 2.18 -1.48
C LYS A 73 6.49 3.09 -1.43
N ALA A 74 5.33 2.55 -1.05
CA ALA A 74 4.12 3.36 -0.89
C ALA A 74 4.25 4.38 0.25
N PHE A 75 4.86 4.00 1.37
CA PHE A 75 5.11 4.90 2.50
C PHE A 75 6.04 6.04 2.11
N ASP A 76 7.15 5.75 1.42
CA ASP A 76 8.08 6.76 0.92
C ASP A 76 7.39 7.76 0.00
N ASP A 77 6.57 7.28 -0.94
CA ASP A 77 5.76 8.15 -1.80
C ASP A 77 4.82 9.06 -1.01
N ALA A 78 4.16 8.54 0.03
CA ALA A 78 3.29 9.31 0.90
C ALA A 78 4.07 10.39 1.67
N ILE A 79 5.27 10.07 2.16
CA ILE A 79 6.18 11.02 2.81
C ILE A 79 6.64 12.09 1.83
N GLN A 80 7.00 11.74 0.59
CA GLN A 80 7.37 12.72 -0.43
C GLN A 80 6.20 13.62 -0.81
N TYR A 81 4.99 13.07 -0.87
CA TYR A 81 3.76 13.85 -1.06
C TYR A 81 3.59 14.86 0.09
N ALA A 82 3.61 14.43 1.35
CA ALA A 82 3.47 15.32 2.50
C ALA A 82 4.59 16.38 2.60
N LYS A 83 5.81 16.07 2.16
CA LYS A 83 6.90 17.06 2.06
C LYS A 83 6.57 18.19 1.08
N LYS A 84 5.87 17.90 -0.02
CA LYS A 84 5.44 18.88 -1.03
C LYS A 84 4.13 19.57 -0.64
N HIS A 85 3.26 18.88 0.09
CA HIS A 85 1.93 19.33 0.52
C HIS A 85 1.90 19.52 2.05
N LYS A 86 2.29 20.71 2.52
CA LYS A 86 2.54 21.00 3.95
C LYS A 86 1.31 20.90 4.87
N ASP A 87 0.12 20.77 4.29
CA ASP A 87 -1.17 20.54 4.94
C ASP A 87 -1.54 19.06 5.09
N THR A 88 -0.59 18.15 4.81
CA THR A 88 -0.81 16.70 4.85
C THR A 88 -0.22 16.06 6.11
N LEU A 89 -1.01 15.22 6.79
CA LEU A 89 -0.56 14.32 7.85
C LEU A 89 -0.48 12.89 7.31
N VAL A 90 0.65 12.22 7.54
CA VAL A 90 0.84 10.79 7.25
C VAL A 90 0.93 10.04 8.57
N VAL A 91 0.14 8.98 8.71
CA VAL A 91 0.19 8.06 9.85
C VAL A 91 0.44 6.67 9.31
N ALA A 92 1.48 6.00 9.82
CA ALA A 92 1.76 4.59 9.56
C ALA A 92 1.65 3.81 10.86
N THR A 93 0.95 2.69 10.82
CA THR A 93 0.74 1.81 11.97
C THR A 93 0.44 0.40 11.50
N ALA A 94 0.39 -0.55 12.42
CA ALA A 94 -0.08 -1.90 12.20
C ALA A 94 -1.36 -2.13 13.01
N ASP A 95 -2.26 -2.96 12.50
CA ASP A 95 -3.46 -3.42 13.19
C ASP A 95 -3.12 -4.44 14.29
N HIS A 96 -2.20 -5.36 13.99
CA HIS A 96 -1.59 -6.30 14.94
C HIS A 96 -0.24 -6.84 14.43
N SER A 97 0.37 -7.75 15.19
CA SER A 97 1.54 -8.54 14.78
C SER A 97 1.12 -9.98 14.46
N THR A 98 1.87 -10.66 13.59
CA THR A 98 1.55 -12.02 13.10
C THR A 98 2.79 -12.89 13.00
N GLY A 99 2.65 -14.20 13.21
CA GLY A 99 3.71 -15.19 13.00
C GLY A 99 4.78 -15.31 14.10
N ARG A 100 4.85 -14.35 15.05
CA ARG A 100 5.96 -14.28 16.05
C ARG A 100 7.33 -14.34 15.38
N LEU A 101 7.45 -13.74 14.21
CA LEU A 101 8.72 -13.61 13.49
C LEU A 101 9.59 -12.61 14.26
N VAL A 102 10.85 -12.97 14.51
CA VAL A 102 11.87 -12.17 15.20
C VAL A 102 12.80 -11.48 14.20
#